data_AF-A0A1F5ZRU9-F1
#
_entry.id   AF-A0A1F5ZRU9-F1
#
_cell.length_a   1.000
_cell.length_b   1.000
_cell.length_c   1.000
_cell.angle_alpha   90.00
_cell.angle_beta   90.00
_cell.angle_gamma   90.00
#
_symmetry.space_group_name_H-M   'P 1'
#
loop_
_entity.id
_entity.type
_entity.pdbx_description
1 polymer ?
#
loop_
_entity_poly.entity_id
_entity_poly.type
_entity_poly.pdbx_seq_one_letter_code
_entity_poly.pdbx_strand_id
1 'polypeptide(L)'
;MSQIRLNKTPELEEVLAYLRSKYRLLSEAEIIKVALAEKYAKEAKIPLVDEETEKLIAQGLEDYKKGRYTELRTDEDIDKYFDSL
;
A
#
# COMPACT_ATOMS: atom_id res chain seq x y z
N MET A 1 -11.13 20.32 3.72
CA MET A 1 -10.76 18.97 4.20
C MET A 1 -12.00 18.32 4.80
N SER A 2 -12.44 17.20 4.26
CA SER A 2 -13.57 16.44 4.81
C SER A 2 -13.05 15.47 5.87
N GLN A 3 -13.68 15.45 7.06
CA GLN A 3 -13.28 14.59 8.18
C GLN A 3 -14.38 13.55 8.43
N ILE A 4 -13.99 12.28 8.52
CA ILE A 4 -14.86 11.20 8.99
C ILE A 4 -14.56 10.96 10.47
N ARG A 5 -15.60 10.89 11.30
CA ARG A 5 -15.49 10.53 12.73
C ARG A 5 -16.20 9.21 12.95
N LEU A 6 -15.51 8.27 13.59
CA LEU A 6 -16.06 6.97 13.96
C LEU A 6 -15.97 6.83 15.48
N ASN A 7 -17.05 6.34 16.11
CA ASN A 7 -17.04 6.01 17.53
C ASN A 7 -16.39 4.63 17.72
N LYS A 8 -15.40 4.54 18.60
CA LYS A 8 -14.73 3.29 18.97
C LYS A 8 -15.65 2.47 19.88
N THR A 9 -16.43 1.57 19.28
CA THR A 9 -17.20 0.55 20.01
C THR A 9 -16.37 -0.74 20.12
N PRO A 10 -16.69 -1.65 21.05
CA PRO A 10 -15.99 -2.93 21.19
C PRO A 10 -15.96 -3.74 19.88
N GLU A 11 -17.07 -3.76 19.14
CA GLU A 11 -17.18 -4.48 17.86
C GLU A 11 -16.28 -3.85 16.79
N LEU A 12 -16.16 -2.51 16.80
CA LEU A 12 -15.25 -1.82 15.88
C LEU A 12 -13.78 -2.13 16.22
N GLU A 13 -13.43 -2.17 17.50
CA GLU A 13 -12.07 -2.52 17.94
C GLU A 13 -11.70 -3.95 17.53
N GLU A 14 -12.63 -4.92 17.60
CA GLU A 14 -12.39 -6.28 17.10
C GLU A 14 -12.10 -6.30 15.59
N VAL A 15 -12.89 -5.57 14.81
CA VAL A 15 -12.67 -5.45 13.36
C VAL A 15 -11.34 -4.77 13.06
N LEU A 16 -10.98 -3.70 13.77
CA LEU A 16 -9.71 -3.01 13.60
C LEU A 16 -8.52 -3.89 13.99
N ALA A 17 -8.64 -4.68 15.06
CA ALA A 17 -7.61 -5.65 15.45
C ALA A 17 -7.41 -6.71 14.37
N TYR A 18 -8.49 -7.26 13.82
CA TYR A 18 -8.41 -8.19 12.69
C TYR A 18 -7.73 -7.54 11.47
N LEU A 19 -8.13 -6.32 11.10
CA LEU A 19 -7.56 -5.62 9.95
C LEU A 19 -6.09 -5.25 10.15
N ARG A 20 -5.67 -4.86 11.38
CA ARG A 20 -4.25 -4.64 11.70
C ARG A 20 -3.39 -5.88 11.47
N SER A 21 -3.94 -7.08 11.69
CA SER A 21 -3.21 -8.32 11.41
C SER A 21 -2.94 -8.52 9.91
N LYS A 22 -3.84 -8.02 9.05
CA LYS A 22 -3.77 -8.07 7.58
C LYS A 22 -2.93 -6.94 6.98
N TYR A 23 -2.95 -5.74 7.59
CA TYR A 23 -2.27 -4.53 7.11
C TYR A 23 -1.28 -3.99 8.14
N ARG A 24 -0.28 -4.79 8.50
CA ARG A 24 0.62 -4.55 9.65
C ARG A 24 1.39 -3.23 9.62
N LEU A 25 1.65 -2.67 8.43
CA LEU A 25 2.43 -1.46 8.24
C LEU A 25 1.58 -0.19 8.16
N LEU A 26 0.25 -0.33 8.16
CA LEU A 26 -0.66 0.80 7.96
C LEU A 26 -1.17 1.33 9.29
N SER A 27 -1.33 2.65 9.39
CA SER A 27 -2.07 3.28 10.48
C SER A 27 -3.57 2.91 10.43
N GLU A 28 -4.29 3.02 11.55
CA GLU A 28 -5.75 2.76 11.58
C GLU A 28 -6.51 3.56 10.50
N ALA A 29 -6.14 4.81 10.28
CA ALA A 29 -6.78 5.66 9.29
C ALA A 29 -6.54 5.14 7.86
N GLU A 30 -5.34 4.65 7.56
CA GLU A 30 -5.02 4.05 6.27
C GLU A 30 -5.71 2.70 6.09
N ILE A 31 -5.77 1.89 7.14
CA ILE A 31 -6.53 0.63 7.14
C ILE A 31 -7.98 0.88 6.77
N ILE A 32 -8.63 1.88 7.38
CA ILE A 32 -10.02 2.23 7.10
C ILE A 32 -10.17 2.71 5.65
N LYS A 33 -9.26 3.56 5.15
CA LYS A 33 -9.26 4.02 3.76
C LYS A 33 -9.14 2.86 2.78
N VAL A 34 -8.20 1.95 3.01
CA VAL A 34 -7.99 0.76 2.16
C VAL A 34 -9.21 -0.15 2.21
N ALA A 35 -9.76 -0.45 3.39
CA ALA A 35 -10.94 -1.30 3.51
C ALA A 35 -12.17 -0.72 2.80
N LEU A 36 -12.37 0.61 2.88
CA LEU A 36 -13.43 1.30 2.14
C LEU A 36 -13.17 1.29 0.63
N ALA A 37 -11.93 1.55 0.20
CA ALA A 37 -11.54 1.51 -1.19
C ALA A 37 -11.76 0.11 -1.79
N GLU A 38 -11.33 -0.96 -1.11
CA GLU A 38 -11.54 -2.35 -1.54
C GLU A 38 -13.04 -2.68 -1.64
N LYS A 39 -13.83 -2.31 -0.62
CA LYS A 39 -15.27 -2.60 -0.58
C LYS A 39 -16.03 -1.92 -1.71
N TYR A 40 -15.63 -0.70 -2.07
CA TYR A 40 -16.29 0.10 -3.09
C TYR A 40 -15.47 0.22 -4.37
N ALA A 41 -14.48 -0.64 -4.60
CA ALA A 41 -13.57 -0.52 -5.74
C ALA A 41 -14.28 -0.60 -7.10
N LYS A 42 -15.44 -1.26 -7.15
CA LYS A 42 -16.23 -1.42 -8.38
C LYS A 42 -17.12 -0.21 -8.65
N GLU A 43 -17.63 0.42 -7.59
CA GLU A 43 -18.55 1.56 -7.64
C GLU A 43 -17.79 2.88 -7.69
N ALA A 44 -16.72 2.98 -6.90
CA ALA A 44 -15.86 4.11 -6.82
C ALA A 44 -14.67 3.85 -7.75
N LYS A 45 -14.66 4.48 -8.92
CA LYS A 45 -13.52 4.52 -9.84
C LYS A 45 -12.39 5.37 -9.24
N ILE A 46 -11.93 4.99 -8.06
CA ILE A 46 -10.87 5.67 -7.32
C ILE A 46 -9.56 5.08 -7.80
N PRO A 47 -8.71 5.85 -8.49
CA PRO A 47 -7.38 5.39 -8.82
C PRO A 47 -6.57 5.22 -7.51
N LEU A 48 -5.94 4.06 -7.34
CA LEU A 48 -5.18 3.72 -6.12
C LEU A 48 -3.91 4.55 -5.97
N VAL A 49 -3.42 5.06 -7.09
CA VAL A 49 -2.23 5.91 -7.23
C VAL A 49 -2.56 7.02 -8.23
N ASP A 50 -1.82 8.12 -8.23
CA ASP A 50 -1.94 9.11 -9.30
C ASP A 50 -1.43 8.57 -10.65
N GLU A 51 -1.77 9.26 -11.73
CA GLU A 51 -1.44 8.84 -13.11
C GLU A 51 0.08 8.74 -13.35
N GLU A 52 0.87 9.59 -12.69
CA GLU A 52 2.33 9.57 -12.81
C GLU A 52 2.90 8.31 -12.15
N THR A 53 2.45 8.02 -10.93
CA THR A 53 2.81 6.82 -10.19
C THR A 53 2.36 5.55 -10.94
N GLU A 54 1.18 5.57 -11.57
CA GLU A 54 0.71 4.44 -12.39
C GLU A 54 1.63 4.18 -13.59
N LYS A 55 2.11 5.25 -14.26
CA LYS A 55 3.10 5.13 -15.35
C LYS A 55 4.43 4.56 -14.86
N LEU A 56 4.90 5.00 -13.69
CA LEU A 56 6.15 4.49 -13.09
C LEU A 56 6.04 3.00 -12.75
N ILE A 57 4.90 2.57 -12.18
CA ILE A 57 4.63 1.16 -11.90
C ILE A 57 4.60 0.35 -13.21
N ALA A 58 3.92 0.84 -14.24
CA ALA A 58 3.87 0.18 -15.54
C ALA A 58 5.26 0.03 -16.17
N GLN A 59 6.09 1.07 -16.09
CA GLN A 59 7.48 1.02 -16.56
C GLN A 59 8.30 0.00 -15.76
N GLY A 60 8.19 0.00 -14.43
CA GLY A 60 8.89 -0.97 -13.57
C GLY A 60 8.51 -2.42 -13.89
N LEU A 61 7.24 -2.69 -14.18
CA LEU A 61 6.77 -4.01 -14.61
C LEU A 61 7.31 -4.42 -15.98
N GLU A 62 7.42 -3.48 -16.92
CA GLU A 62 8.03 -3.74 -18.22
C GLU A 62 9.54 -4.01 -18.08
N ASP A 63 10.22 -3.27 -17.21
CA ASP A 63 11.64 -3.42 -16.91
C ASP A 63 11.92 -4.81 -16.33
N TYR A 64 11.12 -5.23 -15.35
CA TYR A 64 11.17 -6.58 -14.79
C TYR A 64 10.95 -7.66 -15.86
N LYS A 65 9.95 -7.50 -16.74
CA LYS A 65 9.70 -8.44 -17.86
C LYS A 65 10.87 -8.51 -18.83
N LYS A 66 11.63 -7.43 -19.00
CA LYS A 66 12.84 -7.37 -19.82
C LYS A 66 14.10 -7.90 -19.08
N GLY A 67 13.94 -8.42 -17.86
CA GLY A 67 15.04 -8.96 -17.07
C GLY A 67 15.91 -7.90 -16.39
N ARG A 68 15.44 -6.65 -16.30
CA ARG A 68 16.12 -5.60 -15.52
C ARG A 68 15.76 -5.74 -14.05
N TYR A 69 16.73 -5.45 -13.17
CA TYR A 69 16.55 -5.50 -11.71
C TYR A 69 16.11 -6.87 -11.15
N THR A 70 16.50 -7.96 -11.82
CA THR A 70 16.24 -9.34 -11.39
C THR A 70 17.39 -9.96 -10.60
N GLU A 71 18.48 -9.21 -10.38
CA GLU A 71 19.60 -9.64 -9.55
C GLU A 71 19.13 -9.87 -8.11
N LEU A 72 19.37 -11.07 -7.60
CA LEU A 72 19.17 -11.38 -6.19
C LEU A 72 20.35 -10.81 -5.40
N ARG A 73 20.10 -9.74 -4.66
CA ARG A 73 21.06 -9.11 -3.75
C ARG A 73 20.81 -9.59 -2.34
N THR A 74 21.87 -9.78 -1.56
CA THR A 74 21.74 -10.03 -0.13
C THR A 74 21.31 -8.76 0.59
N ASP A 75 20.80 -8.87 1.82
CA ASP A 75 20.44 -7.71 2.63
C ASP A 75 21.66 -6.77 2.81
N GLU A 76 22.87 -7.33 2.99
CA GLU A 76 24.13 -6.57 3.08
C GLU A 76 24.46 -5.79 1.80
N ASP A 77 24.15 -6.35 0.63
CA ASP A 77 24.37 -5.69 -0.66
C ASP A 77 23.36 -4.55 -0.89
N ILE A 78 22.14 -4.72 -0.37
CA ILE A 78 21.09 -3.70 -0.43
C ILE A 78 21.43 -2.54 0.52
N ASP A 79 21.87 -2.83 1.74
CA ASP A 79 22.27 -1.81 2.71
C ASP A 79 23.44 -0.96 2.18
N LYS A 80 24.49 -1.59 1.64
CA LYS A 80 25.61 -0.87 1.01
C LYS A 80 25.18 0.00 -0.16
N TYR A 81 24.19 -0.45 -0.94
CA TYR A 81 23.66 0.34 -2.05
C TYR A 81 22.95 1.59 -1.54
N PHE A 82 22.10 1.47 -0.51
CA PHE A 82 21.43 2.63 0.08
C PHE A 82 22.40 3.61 0.75
N ASP A 83 23.46 3.12 1.38
CA ASP A 83 24.52 3.97 1.95
C ASP A 83 25.33 4.73 0.87
N SER A 84 25.27 4.27 -0.39
CA SER A 84 26.01 4.87 -1.51
C SER A 84 25.23 5.91 -2.32
N LEU A 85 23.93 6.08 -2.03
CA LEU A 85 23.04 7.06 -2.66
C LEU A 85 23.12 8.42 -1.97
#